data_AF-T1F8X4-F1
#
_entry.id   AF-T1F8X4-F1
#
_cell.length_a   1.000
_cell.length_b   1.000
_cell.length_c   1.000
_cell.angle_alpha   90.00
_cell.angle_beta   90.00
_cell.angle_gamma   90.00
#
_symmetry.space_group_name_H-M   'P 1'
#
loop_
_entity.id
_entity.type
_entity.pdbx_description
1 polymer ?
#
loop_
_entity_poly.entity_id
_entity_poly.type
_entity_poly.pdbx_seq_one_letter_code
_entity_poly.pdbx_strand_id
1 'polypeptide(L)'
;MEGQNLSAVKNSSVMRNFPDPPHGMENYDLPGVFDELGALSETQQTQLDQYKKKMRFEDEDYLRKHPEIDCLISDLLGCILKDQPRDIRTYASNYFKDPKLVQKIEELMKKHQIDMKMSNILKNY
;
A
#
# COMPACT_ATOMS: atom_id res chain seq x y z
N MET A 1 -48.12 43.25 4.27
CA MET A 1 -46.72 43.69 4.17
C MET A 1 -46.04 43.22 5.44
N GLU A 2 -45.00 42.41 5.51
CA GLU A 2 -44.07 41.67 4.65
C GLU A 2 -43.53 40.60 5.64
N GLY A 3 -43.41 39.31 5.34
CA GLY A 3 -42.65 38.78 4.22
C GLY A 3 -41.17 38.65 4.61
N GLN A 4 -40.76 37.43 4.99
CA GLN A 4 -39.37 36.91 4.97
C GLN A 4 -38.42 37.47 6.06
N ASN A 5 -37.62 36.68 6.77
CA ASN A 5 -36.53 35.88 6.20
C ASN A 5 -36.09 34.75 7.17
N LEU A 6 -36.51 33.53 6.84
CA LEU A 6 -36.04 32.25 7.38
C LEU A 6 -34.89 31.73 6.49
N SER A 7 -33.72 32.38 6.42
CA SER A 7 -32.58 31.82 5.66
C SER A 7 -31.28 32.62 5.77
N ALA A 8 -30.62 32.72 6.94
CA ALA A 8 -29.31 33.39 6.92
C ALA A 8 -28.29 33.08 8.03
N VAL A 9 -28.34 31.96 8.77
CA VAL A 9 -27.16 31.56 9.58
C VAL A 9 -27.06 30.03 9.73
N LYS A 10 -27.05 29.30 8.61
CA LYS A 10 -26.71 27.85 8.59
C LYS A 10 -25.52 27.50 7.71
N ASN A 11 -24.79 28.50 7.21
CA ASN A 11 -23.68 28.28 6.29
C ASN A 11 -22.39 28.90 6.85
N SER A 12 -21.87 28.33 7.93
CA SER A 12 -20.41 28.33 8.13
C SER A 12 -19.97 26.93 8.54
N SER A 13 -20.31 25.94 7.70
CA SER A 13 -19.52 24.72 7.61
C SER A 13 -18.16 25.15 7.07
N VAL A 14 -17.29 25.56 7.99
CA VAL A 14 -15.85 25.57 7.76
C VAL A 14 -15.54 24.12 7.40
N MET A 15 -15.44 23.84 6.11
CA MET A 15 -14.79 22.64 5.60
C MET A 15 -13.38 22.72 6.17
N ARG A 16 -13.20 22.13 7.36
CA ARG A 16 -11.89 21.85 7.90
C ARG A 16 -11.24 21.01 6.81
N ASN A 17 -10.28 21.58 6.10
CA ASN A 17 -9.45 20.88 5.13
C ASN A 17 -8.64 19.86 5.93
N PHE A 18 -9.27 18.75 6.30
CA PHE A 18 -8.58 17.63 6.87
C PHE A 18 -7.76 17.04 5.73
N PRO A 19 -6.42 17.02 5.83
CA PRO A 19 -5.61 16.33 4.85
C PRO A 19 -6.09 14.89 4.76
N ASP A 20 -6.13 14.34 3.55
CA ASP A 20 -6.59 12.95 3.35
C ASP A 20 -5.84 12.04 4.31
N PRO A 21 -6.55 11.25 5.14
CA PRO A 21 -5.92 10.38 6.08
C PRO A 21 -5.03 9.37 5.34
N PRO A 22 -3.90 8.94 5.95
CA PRO A 22 -3.09 7.88 5.39
C PRO A 22 -3.97 6.66 5.04
N HIS A 23 -3.81 6.12 3.83
CA HIS A 23 -4.54 4.92 3.42
C HIS A 23 -4.30 3.77 4.41
N GLY A 24 -5.37 3.06 4.79
CA GLY A 24 -5.32 2.01 5.82
C GLY A 24 -5.59 2.50 7.25
N MET A 25 -6.23 3.66 7.42
CA MET A 25 -6.85 4.06 8.68
C MET A 25 -8.27 3.53 8.79
N GLU A 26 -8.58 2.90 9.93
CA GLU A 26 -9.94 2.46 10.24
C GLU A 26 -10.78 3.67 10.67
N ASN A 27 -12.12 3.55 10.64
CA ASN A 27 -13.02 4.68 10.90
C ASN A 27 -12.84 5.33 12.29
N TYR A 28 -12.27 4.62 13.26
CA TYR A 28 -11.98 5.13 14.62
C TYR A 28 -10.59 5.78 14.75
N ASP A 29 -9.71 5.62 13.75
CA ASP A 29 -8.41 6.30 13.64
C ASP A 29 -8.55 7.67 12.95
N LEU A 30 -9.75 8.02 12.48
CA LEU A 30 -10.02 9.26 11.77
C LEU A 30 -10.45 10.36 12.74
N PRO A 31 -10.08 11.63 12.45
CA PRO A 31 -10.63 12.75 13.20
C PRO A 31 -12.16 12.77 13.02
N GLY A 32 -12.89 12.59 14.13
CA GLY A 32 -14.34 12.55 14.13
C GLY A 32 -14.93 13.76 13.40
N VAL A 33 -15.67 13.50 12.32
CA VAL A 33 -16.28 14.56 11.50
C VAL A 33 -17.41 15.27 12.26
N PHE A 34 -18.01 14.58 13.25
CA PHE A 34 -19.09 15.09 14.11
C PHE A 34 -18.99 14.45 15.50
N ASP A 35 -18.19 15.02 16.40
CA ASP A 35 -18.16 14.81 17.87
C ASP A 35 -18.18 13.37 18.44
N GLU A 36 -18.05 12.34 17.61
CA GLU A 36 -18.11 10.95 18.00
C GLU A 36 -16.94 10.16 17.39
N LEU A 37 -16.12 9.62 18.30
CA LEU A 37 -15.08 8.59 18.12
C LEU A 37 -13.83 8.93 17.29
N GLY A 38 -13.14 10.02 17.64
CA GLY A 38 -11.68 10.07 17.47
C GLY A 38 -11.01 9.63 18.76
N ALA A 39 -10.44 8.42 18.82
CA ALA A 39 -9.75 7.93 20.03
C ALA A 39 -8.44 8.69 20.32
N LEU A 40 -7.92 9.41 19.32
CA LEU A 40 -6.64 10.12 19.36
C LEU A 40 -6.85 11.63 19.39
N SER A 41 -6.02 12.34 20.15
CA SER A 41 -5.91 13.80 20.07
C SER A 41 -5.34 14.23 18.72
N GLU A 42 -5.55 15.49 18.33
CA GLU A 42 -4.98 16.04 17.07
C GLU A 42 -3.45 15.90 17.00
N THR A 43 -2.77 16.04 18.14
CA THR A 43 -1.32 15.83 18.25
C THR A 43 -0.91 14.38 18.06
N GLN A 44 -1.65 13.44 18.66
CA GLN A 44 -1.42 12.00 18.47
C GLN A 44 -1.69 11.58 17.03
N GLN A 45 -2.74 12.12 16.41
CA GLN A 45 -3.07 11.89 15.01
C GLN A 45 -1.93 12.35 14.10
N THR A 46 -1.43 13.57 14.31
CA THR A 46 -0.33 14.12 13.51
C THR A 46 0.95 13.29 13.64
N GLN A 47 1.27 12.83 14.85
CA GLN A 47 2.42 11.97 15.10
C GLN A 47 2.25 10.59 14.43
N LEU A 48 1.06 10.02 14.53
CA LEU A 48 0.73 8.73 13.90
C LEU A 48 0.83 8.83 12.37
N ASP A 49 0.34 9.91 11.78
CA ASP A 49 0.40 10.13 10.34
C ASP A 49 1.84 10.25 9.84
N GLN A 50 2.69 11.00 10.55
CA GLN A 50 4.12 11.12 10.24
C GLN A 50 4.82 9.76 10.35
N TYR A 51 4.53 9.02 11.42
CA TYR A 51 5.08 7.68 11.63
C TYR A 51 4.66 6.70 10.53
N LYS A 52 3.36 6.61 10.20
CA LYS A 52 2.84 5.73 9.14
C LYS A 52 3.42 6.10 7.77
N LYS A 53 3.54 7.39 7.45
CA LYS A 53 4.19 7.85 6.20
C LYS A 53 5.64 7.38 6.12
N LYS A 54 6.40 7.52 7.21
CA LYS A 54 7.78 7.05 7.29
C LYS A 54 7.86 5.53 7.11
N MET A 55 7.05 4.77 7.84
CA MET A 55 7.02 3.31 7.74
C MET A 55 6.70 2.84 6.32
N ARG A 56 5.69 3.44 5.67
CA ARG A 56 5.36 3.13 4.26
C ARG A 56 6.54 3.37 3.31
N PHE A 57 7.25 4.48 3.50
CA PHE A 57 8.44 4.77 2.70
C PHE A 57 9.54 3.72 2.92
N GLU A 58 9.78 3.33 4.17
CA GLU A 58 10.76 2.30 4.52
C GLU A 58 10.38 0.93 3.96
N ASP A 59 9.10 0.54 4.03
CA ASP A 59 8.60 -0.71 3.45
C ASP A 59 8.75 -0.72 1.91
N GLU A 60 8.39 0.37 1.24
CA GLU A 60 8.53 0.50 -0.22
C GLU A 60 10.01 0.51 -0.64
N ASP A 61 10.88 1.15 0.13
CA ASP A 61 12.33 1.15 -0.10
C ASP A 61 12.93 -0.24 0.11
N TYR A 62 12.49 -0.96 1.14
CA TYR A 62 12.86 -2.36 1.37
C TYR A 62 12.44 -3.23 0.18
N LEU A 63 11.17 -3.21 -0.21
CA LEU A 63 10.68 -3.98 -1.36
C LEU A 63 11.44 -3.66 -2.66
N ARG A 64 11.83 -2.40 -2.86
CA ARG A 64 12.61 -1.97 -4.04
C ARG A 64 14.07 -2.46 -3.99
N LYS A 65 14.68 -2.51 -2.81
CA LYS A 65 16.07 -2.95 -2.62
C LYS A 65 16.24 -4.46 -2.61
N HIS A 66 15.15 -5.21 -2.44
CA HIS A 66 15.14 -6.66 -2.28
C HIS A 66 14.54 -7.36 -3.52
N PRO A 67 15.33 -7.54 -4.61
CA PRO A 67 14.85 -8.14 -5.86
C PRO A 67 14.41 -9.61 -5.72
N GLU A 68 14.79 -10.29 -4.64
CA GLU A 68 14.30 -11.63 -4.30
C GLU A 68 12.78 -11.64 -4.09
N ILE A 69 12.22 -10.59 -3.50
CA ILE A 69 10.78 -10.50 -3.22
C ILE A 69 10.02 -10.29 -4.53
N ASP A 70 10.53 -9.43 -5.40
CA ASP A 70 9.95 -9.19 -6.72
C ASP A 70 9.97 -10.47 -7.59
N CYS A 71 11.10 -11.18 -7.61
CA CYS A 71 11.22 -12.46 -8.32
C CYS A 71 10.25 -13.51 -7.76
N LEU A 72 10.13 -13.61 -6.44
CA LEU A 72 9.24 -14.55 -5.76
C LEU A 72 7.77 -14.28 -6.09
N ILE A 73 7.33 -13.03 -5.98
CA ILE A 73 5.94 -12.64 -6.27
C ILE A 73 5.63 -12.84 -7.75
N SER A 74 6.53 -12.41 -8.65
CA SER A 74 6.35 -12.54 -10.09
C SER A 74 6.27 -14.00 -10.55
N ASP A 75 7.11 -14.88 -10.00
CA ASP A 75 7.08 -16.32 -10.33
C ASP A 75 5.81 -16.98 -9.79
N LEU A 76 5.40 -16.70 -8.56
CA LEU A 76 4.14 -17.21 -8.00
C LEU A 76 2.93 -16.75 -8.83
N LEU A 77 2.85 -15.47 -9.17
CA LEU A 77 1.77 -14.94 -10.01
C LEU A 77 1.78 -15.58 -11.40
N GLY A 78 2.95 -15.74 -12.02
CA GLY A 78 3.09 -16.43 -13.31
C GLY A 78 2.59 -17.87 -13.25
N CYS A 79 2.95 -18.59 -12.19
CA CYS A 79 2.46 -19.93 -11.89
C CYS A 79 0.92 -19.98 -11.75
N ILE A 80 0.33 -19.09 -10.95
CA ILE A 80 -1.12 -19.00 -10.76
C ILE A 80 -1.84 -18.67 -12.07
N LEU A 81 -1.33 -17.71 -12.85
CA LEU A 81 -1.94 -17.30 -14.11
C LEU A 81 -1.86 -18.39 -15.18
N LYS A 82 -0.81 -19.20 -15.16
CA LYS A 82 -0.61 -20.32 -16.08
C LYS A 82 -1.47 -21.53 -15.72
N ASP A 83 -1.47 -21.92 -14.45
CA ASP A 83 -2.13 -23.16 -14.01
C ASP A 83 -3.61 -22.93 -13.65
N GLN A 84 -4.03 -21.68 -13.48
CA GLN A 84 -5.39 -21.26 -13.10
C GLN A 84 -6.04 -22.16 -12.04
N PRO A 85 -5.42 -22.31 -10.86
CA PRO A 85 -5.90 -23.23 -9.84
C PRO A 85 -7.25 -22.78 -9.27
N ARG A 86 -8.12 -23.74 -8.98
CA ARG A 86 -9.43 -23.48 -8.35
C ARG A 86 -9.31 -22.94 -6.92
N ASP A 87 -8.26 -23.32 -6.20
CA ASP A 87 -7.94 -22.82 -4.86
C ASP A 87 -6.53 -22.22 -4.82
N ILE A 88 -6.48 -20.90 -4.89
CA ILE A 88 -5.23 -20.13 -4.92
C ILE A 88 -4.48 -20.25 -3.58
N ARG A 89 -5.19 -20.38 -2.45
CA ARG A 89 -4.56 -20.40 -1.12
C ARG A 89 -3.80 -21.68 -0.90
N THR A 90 -4.41 -22.82 -1.22
CA THR A 90 -3.73 -24.13 -1.16
C THR A 90 -2.55 -24.18 -2.13
N TYR A 91 -2.71 -23.62 -3.34
CA TYR A 91 -1.63 -23.53 -4.32
C TYR A 91 -0.44 -22.74 -3.79
N ALA A 92 -0.67 -21.53 -3.26
CA ALA A 92 0.37 -20.72 -2.67
C ALA A 92 1.04 -21.41 -1.47
N SER A 93 0.27 -22.09 -0.61
CA SER A 93 0.83 -22.85 0.52
C SER A 93 1.80 -23.95 0.03
N ASN A 94 1.43 -24.68 -1.01
CA ASN A 94 2.29 -25.73 -1.57
C ASN A 94 3.54 -25.13 -2.23
N TYR A 95 3.39 -24.00 -2.94
CA TYR A 95 4.50 -23.27 -3.53
C TYR A 95 5.53 -22.84 -2.48
N PHE A 96 5.10 -22.22 -1.38
CA PHE A 96 6.01 -21.78 -0.31
C PHE A 96 6.60 -22.92 0.53
N LYS A 97 6.00 -24.11 0.49
CA LYS A 97 6.53 -25.31 1.16
C LYS A 97 7.59 -26.05 0.35
N ASP A 98 7.81 -25.69 -0.92
CA ASP A 98 8.79 -26.36 -1.75
C ASP A 98 10.22 -26.10 -1.21
N PRO A 99 10.97 -27.12 -0.76
CA PRO A 99 12.33 -26.94 -0.27
C PRO A 99 13.29 -26.43 -1.35
N LYS A 100 12.94 -26.58 -2.64
CA LYS A 100 13.74 -26.09 -3.77
C LYS A 100 13.44 -24.63 -4.13
N LEU A 101 12.46 -24.01 -3.48
CA LEU A 101 12.05 -22.64 -3.78
C LEU A 101 13.22 -21.66 -3.70
N VAL A 102 14.04 -21.76 -2.64
CA VAL A 102 15.20 -20.88 -2.44
C VAL A 102 16.15 -20.93 -3.64
N GLN A 103 16.51 -22.14 -4.08
CA GLN A 103 17.40 -22.34 -5.23
C GLN A 103 16.78 -21.77 -6.52
N LYS A 104 15.47 -21.99 -6.73
CA LYS A 104 14.75 -21.44 -7.87
C LYS A 104 14.77 -19.91 -7.88
N ILE A 105 14.54 -19.27 -6.73
CA ILE A 105 14.57 -17.81 -6.62
C ILE A 105 15.99 -17.26 -6.86
N GLU A 106 17.03 -17.91 -6.35
CA GLU A 106 18.41 -17.50 -6.63
C GLU A 106 18.75 -17.52 -8.13
N GLU A 107 18.27 -18.53 -8.86
CA GLU A 107 18.42 -18.61 -10.31
C GLU A 107 17.66 -17.48 -11.03
N LEU A 108 16.43 -17.20 -10.60
CA LEU A 108 15.62 -16.10 -11.13
C LEU A 108 16.27 -14.74 -10.86
N MET A 109 16.84 -14.52 -9.68
CA MET A 109 17.57 -13.29 -9.35
C MET A 109 18.79 -13.09 -10.25
N LYS A 110 19.57 -14.14 -10.50
CA LYS A 110 20.71 -14.08 -11.42
C LYS A 110 20.26 -13.66 -12.83
N LYS A 111 19.16 -14.23 -13.31
CA LYS A 111 18.57 -13.87 -14.60
C LYS A 111 18.09 -12.42 -14.61
N HIS A 112 17.31 -12.01 -13.60
CA HIS A 112 16.82 -10.64 -13.45
C HIS A 112 17.96 -9.62 -13.45
N GLN A 113 19.08 -9.92 -12.77
CA GLN A 113 20.26 -9.07 -12.75
C GLN A 113 20.91 -8.91 -14.14
N ILE A 114 20.93 -9.98 -14.94
CA ILE A 114 21.44 -9.95 -16.32
C ILE A 114 20.54 -9.06 -17.18
N ASP A 115 19.22 -9.27 -17.11
CA ASP A 115 18.25 -8.50 -17.89
C ASP A 115 18.30 -7.00 -17.56
N MET A 116 18.45 -6.65 -16.28
CA MET A 116 18.65 -5.27 -15.82
C MET A 116 19.94 -4.65 -16.38
N LYS A 117 21.06 -5.39 -16.39
CA LYS A 117 22.33 -4.91 -16.96
C LYS A 117 22.19 -4.66 -18.46
N MET A 118 21.55 -5.56 -19.19
CA MET A 118 21.31 -5.42 -20.63
C MET A 118 20.41 -4.21 -20.94
N SER A 119 19.32 -4.02 -20.19
CA SER A 119 18.43 -2.86 -20.36
C SER A 119 19.16 -1.53 -20.16
N ASN A 120 20.04 -1.45 -19.16
CA ASN A 120 20.80 -0.22 -18.89
C ASN A 120 21.83 0.09 -19.99
N ILE A 121 22.43 -0.92 -20.61
CA ILE A 121 23.33 -0.72 -21.76
C ILE A 121 22.56 -0.11 -22.93
N LEU A 122 21.36 -0.61 -23.22
CA LEU A 122 20.52 -0.13 -24.33
C LEU A 122 20.00 1.30 -24.16
N LYS A 123 19.83 1.77 -22.92
CA LYS A 123 19.38 3.14 -22.62
C LYS A 123 20.47 4.21 -22.77
N ASN A 124 21.74 3.80 -22.84
CA ASN A 124 22.89 4.70 -22.94
C ASN A 124 23.39 4.90 -24.39
N TYR A 125 22.62 4.45 -25.39
CA TYR A 125 22.78 4.71 -26.82
C TYR A 125 21.60 5.54 -27.32
#